data_AF-A0A359E484-F1
#
_entry.id   AF-A0A359E484-F1
#
_cell.length_a   1.000
_cell.length_b   1.000
_cell.length_c   1.000
_cell.angle_alpha   90.00
_cell.angle_beta   90.00
_cell.angle_gamma   90.00
#
_symmetry.space_group_name_H-M   'P 1'
#
loop_
_entity.id
_entity.type
_entity.pdbx_description
1 polymer ?
#
loop_
_entity_poly.entity_id
_entity_poly.type
_entity_poly.pdbx_seq_one_letter_code
_entity_poly.pdbx_strand_id
1 'polypeptide(L)'
;MADPTSQPGVLEKFKLFILSVGPALFIIGYNIGTGSVTSMASTGAEYGMRMALPLLLSCVFTYILIVLFGKYTIVTGDTVIHSYKKHFGKPAGLF
;
A
#
# COMPACT_ATOMS: atom_id res chain seq x y z
N MET A 1 -8.94 13.59 -18.07
CA MET A 1 -10.09 14.51 -18.05
C MET A 1 -11.36 13.68 -17.90
N ALA A 2 -12.14 13.86 -16.84
CA ALA A 2 -13.50 13.35 -16.72
C ALA A 2 -14.45 14.56 -16.57
N ASP A 3 -15.54 14.47 -17.30
CA ASP A 3 -16.59 15.43 -17.61
C ASP A 3 -17.10 16.34 -16.46
N PRO A 4 -17.23 17.66 -16.68
CA PRO A 4 -17.86 18.60 -15.74
C PRO A 4 -19.32 18.92 -16.10
N THR A 5 -20.21 17.93 -16.18
CA THR A 5 -21.66 18.19 -16.41
C THR A 5 -22.57 17.05 -15.92
N SER A 6 -22.95 17.05 -14.64
CA SER A 6 -24.24 16.52 -14.16
C SER A 6 -24.32 16.73 -12.65
N GLN A 7 -25.41 17.35 -12.16
CA GLN A 7 -25.67 17.47 -10.73
C GLN A 7 -25.85 16.06 -10.14
N PRO A 8 -24.90 15.53 -9.34
CA PRO A 8 -24.96 14.14 -8.96
C PRO A 8 -26.08 13.97 -7.93
N GLY A 9 -27.17 13.35 -8.37
CA GLY A 9 -28.17 12.79 -7.46
C GLY A 9 -27.47 11.88 -6.45
N VAL A 10 -28.07 11.71 -5.27
CA VAL A 10 -27.51 10.91 -4.16
C VAL A 10 -27.07 9.50 -4.63
N LEU A 11 -27.76 8.96 -5.63
CA LEU A 11 -27.48 7.69 -6.31
C LEU A 11 -26.14 7.68 -7.09
N GLU A 12 -25.79 8.76 -7.79
CA GLU A 12 -24.54 8.88 -8.53
C GLU A 12 -23.34 9.01 -7.59
N LYS A 13 -23.51 9.73 -6.47
CA LYS A 13 -22.49 9.81 -5.41
C LYS A 13 -22.23 8.44 -4.78
N PHE A 14 -23.27 7.66 -4.55
CA PHE A 14 -23.13 6.30 -4.01
C PHE A 14 -22.42 5.36 -5.00
N LYS A 15 -22.72 5.51 -6.30
CA LYS A 15 -22.04 4.75 -7.37
C LYS A 15 -20.57 5.15 -7.51
N LEU A 16 -20.23 6.44 -7.44
CA LEU A 16 -18.84 6.91 -7.43
C LEU A 16 -18.09 6.43 -6.19
N PHE A 17 -18.76 6.39 -5.04
CA PHE A 17 -18.18 5.88 -3.80
C PHE A 17 -17.85 4.39 -3.91
N ILE A 18 -18.78 3.56 -4.41
CA ILE A 18 -18.52 2.12 -4.61
C ILE A 18 -17.40 1.88 -5.62
N LEU A 19 -17.33 2.70 -6.68
CA LEU A 19 -16.32 2.58 -7.72
C LEU A 19 -14.92 3.02 -7.24
N SER A 20 -14.86 3.97 -6.31
CA SER A 20 -13.61 4.42 -5.68
C SER A 20 -13.14 3.47 -4.57
N VAL A 21 -14.06 2.84 -3.83
CA VAL A 21 -13.73 1.92 -2.72
C VAL A 21 -13.37 0.53 -3.23
N GLY A 22 -13.98 0.07 -4.32
CA GLY A 22 -13.69 -1.23 -4.95
C GLY A 22 -12.21 -1.54 -5.13
N PRO A 23 -11.40 -0.70 -5.81
CA PRO A 23 -9.98 -0.96 -5.99
C PRO A 23 -9.19 -0.94 -4.67
N ALA A 24 -9.57 -0.10 -3.71
CA ALA A 24 -8.93 -0.06 -2.40
C ALA A 24 -9.17 -1.36 -1.61
N LEU A 25 -10.41 -1.84 -1.59
CA LEU A 25 -10.81 -3.05 -0.89
C LEU A 25 -10.14 -4.29 -1.51
N PHE A 26 -9.99 -4.32 -2.84
CA PHE A 26 -9.28 -5.38 -3.55
C PHE A 26 -7.79 -5.44 -3.20
N ILE A 27 -7.09 -4.30 -3.18
CA ILE A 27 -5.66 -4.24 -2.83
C ILE A 27 -5.44 -4.66 -1.36
N ILE A 28 -6.34 -4.26 -0.45
CA ILE A 28 -6.30 -4.67 0.96
C ILE A 28 -6.51 -6.18 1.07
N GLY A 29 -7.53 -6.74 0.41
CA GLY A 29 -7.81 -8.18 0.42
C GLY A 29 -6.70 -9.01 -0.22
N TYR A 30 -5.97 -8.47 -1.19
CA TYR A 30 -4.79 -9.11 -1.77
C TYR A 30 -3.61 -9.13 -0.79
N ASN A 31 -3.41 -8.08 -0.01
CA ASN A 31 -2.30 -7.99 0.96
C ASN A 31 -2.61 -8.70 2.29
N ILE A 32 -3.84 -8.65 2.78
CA ILE A 32 -4.28 -9.23 4.05
C ILE A 32 -5.03 -10.54 3.78
N GLY A 33 -4.28 -11.64 3.76
CA GLY A 33 -4.82 -12.99 3.61
C GLY A 33 -5.05 -13.72 4.95
N THR A 34 -5.71 -14.87 4.90
CA THR A 34 -5.95 -15.75 6.06
C THR A 34 -4.65 -16.14 6.80
N GLY A 35 -3.56 -16.35 6.07
CA GLY A 35 -2.25 -16.64 6.66
C GLY A 35 -1.68 -15.48 7.47
N SER A 36 -1.84 -14.24 6.97
CA SER A 36 -1.38 -13.04 7.67
C SER A 36 -2.11 -12.84 9.00
N VAL A 37 -3.43 -13.04 9.02
CA VAL A 37 -4.24 -12.91 10.25
C VAL A 37 -4.00 -14.06 11.23
N THR A 38 -3.82 -15.31 10.76
CA THR A 38 -3.48 -16.45 11.63
C THR A 38 -2.12 -16.24 12.29
N SER A 39 -1.11 -15.82 11.53
CA SER A 39 0.21 -15.52 12.08
C SER A 39 0.16 -14.33 13.04
N MET A 40 -0.60 -13.27 12.75
CA MET A 40 -0.81 -12.18 13.70
C MET A 40 -1.46 -12.66 15.00
N ALA A 41 -2.45 -13.55 14.91
CA ALA A 41 -3.12 -14.11 16.08
C ALA A 41 -2.20 -15.03 16.91
N SER A 42 -1.43 -15.91 16.27
CA SER A 42 -0.49 -16.80 16.95
C SER A 42 0.65 -16.02 17.61
N THR A 43 1.22 -15.03 16.91
CA THR A 43 2.28 -14.18 17.44
C THR A 43 1.77 -13.31 18.59
N GLY A 44 0.51 -12.86 18.52
CA GLY A 44 -0.17 -12.18 19.62
C GLY A 44 -0.38 -13.07 20.84
N ALA A 45 -0.69 -14.36 20.65
CA ALA A 45 -0.85 -15.32 21.74
C ALA A 45 0.50 -15.70 22.40
N GLU A 46 1.58 -15.86 21.62
CA GLU A 46 2.89 -16.24 22.13
C GLU A 46 3.66 -15.07 22.78
N TYR A 47 3.61 -13.88 22.19
CA TYR A 47 4.41 -12.73 22.62
C TYR A 47 3.59 -11.62 23.31
N GLY A 48 2.27 -11.72 23.30
CA GLY A 48 1.37 -10.78 23.96
C GLY A 48 1.62 -9.33 23.52
N MET A 49 1.54 -8.41 24.48
CA MET A 49 1.79 -6.97 24.26
C MET A 49 3.25 -6.62 23.96
N ARG A 50 4.20 -7.55 24.05
CA ARG A 50 5.63 -7.26 23.79
C ARG A 50 5.90 -6.95 22.31
N MET A 51 4.98 -7.33 21.42
CA MET A 51 5.04 -7.03 19.98
C MET A 51 4.52 -5.64 19.63
N ALA A 52 3.81 -4.95 20.53
CA ALA A 52 3.22 -3.65 20.24
C ALA A 52 4.28 -2.57 19.93
N LEU A 53 5.36 -2.53 20.71
CA LEU A 53 6.45 -1.58 20.48
C LEU A 53 7.24 -1.88 19.19
N PRO A 54 7.62 -3.14 18.89
CA PRO A 54 8.17 -3.52 17.58
C PRO A 54 7.26 -3.16 16.40
N LEU A 55 5.95 -3.40 16.50
CA LEU A 55 4.97 -3.03 15.48
C LEU A 55 4.92 -1.51 15.26
N LEU A 56 4.94 -0.74 16.34
CA LEU A 56 4.94 0.72 16.26
C LEU A 56 6.24 1.23 15.62
N LEU A 57 7.39 0.69 16.00
CA LEU A 57 8.68 1.02 15.40
C LEU A 57 8.72 0.67 13.90
N SER A 58 8.16 -0.47 13.52
CA SER A 58 8.01 -0.89 12.13
C SER A 58 7.14 0.08 11.32
N CYS A 59 6.03 0.54 11.90
CA CYS A 59 5.14 1.50 11.24
C CYS A 59 5.83 2.85 11.00
N VAL A 60 6.60 3.35 11.98
CA VAL A 60 7.40 4.58 11.83
C VAL A 60 8.43 4.44 10.71
N PHE A 61 9.17 3.33 10.68
CA PHE A 61 10.16 3.08 9.63
C PHE A 61 9.51 2.99 8.24
N THR A 62 8.42 2.24 8.12
CA THR A 62 7.66 2.09 6.87
C THR A 62 7.10 3.42 6.39
N TYR A 63 6.61 4.27 7.30
CA TYR A 63 6.13 5.61 6.97
C TYR A 63 7.23 6.46 6.35
N ILE A 64 8.44 6.47 6.95
CA ILE A 64 9.58 7.22 6.42
C ILE A 64 9.96 6.73 5.02
N LEU A 65 10.00 5.41 4.81
CA LEU A 65 10.27 4.80 3.51
C LEU A 65 9.25 5.21 2.45
N ILE A 66 7.95 5.15 2.76
CA ILE A 66 6.87 5.54 1.85
C ILE A 66 7.01 7.02 1.46
N VAL A 67 7.31 7.90 2.41
CA VAL A 67 7.53 9.33 2.13
C VAL A 67 8.75 9.53 1.23
N LEU A 68 9.85 8.83 1.49
CA LEU A 68 11.07 8.94 0.71
C LEU A 68 10.87 8.42 -0.72
N PHE A 69 10.25 7.26 -0.88
CA PHE A 69 9.93 6.66 -2.17
C PHE A 69 8.89 7.49 -2.95
N GLY A 70 7.90 8.05 -2.26
CA GLY A 70 6.94 8.97 -2.85
C GLY A 70 7.63 10.22 -3.41
N LYS A 71 8.45 10.88 -2.60
CA LYS A 71 9.25 12.04 -3.04
C LYS A 71 10.20 11.68 -4.19
N TYR A 72 10.86 10.53 -4.11
CA TYR A 72 11.77 10.05 -5.15
C TYR A 72 11.05 9.83 -6.49
N THR A 73 9.89 9.19 -6.46
CA THR A 73 9.08 8.91 -7.67
C THR A 73 8.54 10.20 -8.28
N ILE A 74 8.13 11.18 -7.46
CA ILE A 74 7.63 12.47 -7.93
C ILE A 74 8.74 13.31 -8.59
N VAL A 75 9.95 13.32 -8.01
CA VAL A 75 11.06 14.13 -8.53
C VAL A 75 11.72 13.49 -9.76
N THR A 76 11.88 12.17 -9.76
CA THR A 76 12.58 11.44 -10.85
C THR A 76 11.65 11.05 -11.98
N GLY A 77 10.35 10.88 -11.72
CA GLY A 77 9.38 10.35 -12.68
C GLY A 77 9.47 8.84 -12.91
N ASP A 78 10.55 8.19 -12.45
CA ASP A 78 10.76 6.75 -12.49
C ASP A 78 10.31 6.08 -11.18
N THR A 79 9.74 4.88 -11.28
CA THR A 79 9.42 4.07 -10.09
C THR A 79 10.71 3.60 -9.42
N VAL A 80 10.69 3.45 -8.10
CA VAL A 80 11.86 2.96 -7.33
C VAL A 80 12.41 1.66 -7.92
N ILE A 81 11.54 0.75 -8.38
CA ILE A 81 11.93 -0.51 -9.00
C ILE A 81 12.55 -0.30 -10.39
N HIS A 82 12.04 0.65 -11.19
CA HIS A 82 12.60 0.98 -12.50
C HIS A 82 14.00 1.59 -12.37
N SER A 83 14.18 2.54 -11.44
CA SER A 83 15.49 3.12 -11.13
C SER A 83 16.47 2.09 -10.57
N TYR A 84 16.02 1.19 -9.69
CA TYR A 84 16.85 0.11 -9.19
C TYR A 84 17.34 -0.80 -10.33
N LYS A 85 16.45 -1.19 -11.25
CA LYS A 85 16.80 -2.00 -12.42
C LYS A 85 17.77 -1.29 -13.38
N LYS A 86 17.71 0.04 -13.49
CA LYS A 86 18.55 0.86 -14.37
C LYS A 86 19.93 1.16 -13.77
N HIS A 87 20.02 1.34 -12.45
CA HIS A 87 21.25 1.74 -11.76
C HIS A 87 22.04 0.58 -11.14
N PHE A 88 21.38 -0.51 -10.71
CA PHE A 88 22.05 -1.66 -10.08
C PHE A 88 22.52 -2.75 -11.06
N GLY A 89 22.30 -2.56 -12.36
CA GLY A 89 22.79 -3.46 -13.41
C GLY A 89 22.00 -4.77 -13.55
N LYS A 90 22.20 -5.42 -14.70
CA LYS A 90 21.43 -6.58 -15.18
C LYS A 90 21.55 -7.92 -14.39
N PRO A 91 22.45 -8.19 -13.41
CA PRO A 91 22.47 -9.52 -12.78
C PRO A 91 21.41 -9.70 -11.68
N ALA A 92 20.86 -8.62 -11.11
CA ALA A 92 19.83 -8.70 -10.07
C ALA A 92 18.38 -8.73 -10.62
N GLY A 93 18.21 -8.76 -11.94
CA GLY A 93 16.90 -8.74 -12.61
C GLY A 93 16.50 -10.06 -13.29
N LEU A 94 17.23 -11.16 -13.02
CA LEU A 94 16.99 -12.49 -13.59
C LEU A 94 16.28 -13.45 -12.63
N PHE A 95 15.88 -12.98 -11.45
CA PHE A 95 15.04 -13.72 -10.50
C PHE A 95 13.86 -12.85 -10.08
#